data_AF-A0A8S9W0W4-F1
#
_entry.id   AF-A0A8S9W0W4-F1
#
_cell.length_a   1.000
_cell.length_b   1.000
_cell.length_c   1.000
_cell.angle_alpha   90.00
_cell.angle_beta   90.00
_cell.angle_gamma   90.00
#
_symmetry.space_group_name_H-M   'P 1'
#
loop_
_entity.id
_entity.type
_entity.pdbx_description
1 polymer ?
#
loop_
_entity_poly.entity_id
_entity_poly.type
_entity_poly.pdbx_seq_one_letter_code
_entity_poly.pdbx_strand_id
1 'polypeptide(L)'
;MKQSGYLFTITAVLLILASAGCITDQSTDGTVHPPPATSVASPAPHPNATEIAPAEILGMNRVVVSTGADALQRVKESHIGSIENIEDLAIIHYHGEGKGFLTLWTTLYKNETLANDETEKMVIGIRKFGGDWASTLEETTIDGKTVYRIAPNDLPQYFWADGVWVFYVTPHNLTPEEVTRIIRAIP
;
A
#
# COMPACT_ATOMS: atom_id res chain seq x y z
N MET A 1 -11.72 -42.70 -10.52
CA MET A 1 -12.25 -41.78 -11.55
C MET A 1 -12.97 -40.65 -10.82
N LYS A 2 -12.67 -39.35 -10.90
CA LYS A 2 -11.73 -38.52 -11.67
C LYS A 2 -11.27 -37.40 -10.73
N GLN A 3 -9.97 -37.14 -10.63
CA GLN A 3 -9.45 -35.86 -10.13
C GLN A 3 -9.62 -34.84 -11.27
N SER A 4 -10.35 -33.75 -11.01
CA SER A 4 -10.36 -32.59 -11.90
C SER A 4 -9.36 -31.58 -11.34
N GLY A 5 -8.15 -31.60 -11.89
CA GLY A 5 -7.17 -30.53 -11.69
C GLY A 5 -7.63 -29.30 -12.46
N TYR A 6 -7.90 -28.21 -11.74
CA TYR A 6 -8.03 -26.89 -12.34
C TYR A 6 -6.63 -26.33 -12.59
N LEU A 7 -6.16 -26.46 -13.83
CA LEU A 7 -4.99 -25.74 -14.33
C LEU A 7 -5.42 -24.28 -14.59
N PHE A 8 -4.99 -23.36 -13.73
CA PHE A 8 -5.01 -21.94 -14.04
C PHE A 8 -3.84 -21.64 -14.98
N THR A 9 -4.14 -21.46 -16.26
CA THR A 9 -3.20 -20.94 -17.25
C THR A 9 -3.01 -19.45 -17.02
N ILE A 10 -1.87 -19.05 -16.46
CA ILE A 10 -1.47 -17.64 -16.37
C ILE A 10 -0.66 -17.29 -17.61
N THR A 11 -1.25 -16.52 -18.52
CA THR A 11 -0.57 -15.97 -19.69
C THR A 11 0.25 -14.76 -19.25
N ALA A 12 1.56 -14.92 -19.07
CA ALA A 12 2.47 -13.81 -18.83
C ALA A 12 2.73 -13.04 -20.14
N VAL A 13 2.32 -11.78 -20.21
CA VAL A 13 2.68 -10.85 -21.29
C VAL A 13 3.95 -10.11 -20.88
N LEU A 14 5.05 -10.40 -21.55
CA LEU A 14 6.33 -9.69 -21.42
C LEU A 14 6.23 -8.36 -22.17
N LEU A 15 6.45 -7.23 -21.49
CA LEU A 15 6.61 -5.92 -22.12
C LEU A 15 8.05 -5.44 -21.95
N ILE A 16 8.75 -5.40 -23.07
CA ILE A 16 10.12 -4.89 -23.24
C ILE A 16 10.04 -3.36 -23.34
N LEU A 17 10.79 -2.65 -22.51
CA LEU A 17 11.09 -1.24 -22.73
C LEU A 17 12.58 -1.08 -23.02
N ALA A 18 12.87 -0.78 -24.28
CA ALA A 18 14.13 -0.24 -24.74
C ALA A 18 13.99 1.28 -24.80
N SER A 19 14.94 2.00 -24.20
CA SER A 19 15.24 3.38 -24.57
C SER A 19 16.76 3.56 -24.59
N ALA A 20 17.26 3.82 -25.80
CA ALA A 20 18.65 4.08 -26.13
C ALA A 20 18.96 5.58 -26.07
N GLY A 21 20.22 5.91 -25.73
CA GLY A 21 20.95 7.14 -26.11
C GLY A 21 20.54 8.43 -25.38
N CYS A 22 21.43 9.37 -25.02
CA CYS A 22 22.77 9.68 -25.54
C CYS A 22 23.64 10.39 -24.48
N ILE A 23 24.95 10.32 -24.72
CA ILE A 23 26.08 10.96 -24.05
C ILE A 23 26.15 12.46 -24.41
N THR A 24 26.55 13.34 -23.48
CA THR A 24 27.55 14.41 -23.74
C THR A 24 28.12 15.01 -22.45
N ASP A 25 29.46 15.05 -22.39
CA ASP A 25 30.31 15.78 -21.45
C ASP A 25 30.10 17.30 -21.54
N GLN A 26 30.22 18.03 -20.41
CA GLN A 26 31.06 19.24 -20.38
C GLN A 26 31.38 19.72 -18.96
N SER A 27 32.68 19.72 -18.65
CA SER A 27 33.31 20.44 -17.55
C SER A 27 33.28 21.95 -17.81
N THR A 28 32.87 22.75 -16.83
CA THR A 28 33.36 24.13 -16.68
C THR A 28 33.52 24.50 -15.21
N ASP A 29 34.71 24.99 -14.93
CA ASP A 29 35.23 25.55 -13.70
C ASP A 29 34.49 26.85 -13.35
N GLY A 30 34.17 27.03 -12.07
CA GLY A 30 33.39 28.15 -11.57
C GLY A 30 33.37 28.16 -10.06
N THR A 31 34.36 28.82 -9.46
CA THR A 31 34.45 29.05 -8.02
C THR A 31 33.24 29.85 -7.53
N VAL A 32 32.27 29.17 -6.94
CA VAL A 32 31.14 29.79 -6.23
C VAL A 32 31.23 29.41 -4.76
N HIS A 33 31.35 30.42 -3.90
CA HIS A 33 31.25 30.27 -2.46
C HIS A 33 29.98 29.48 -2.08
N PRO A 34 30.08 28.38 -1.31
CA PRO A 34 28.89 27.69 -0.84
C PRO A 34 28.13 28.60 0.15
N PRO A 35 26.80 28.76 0.00
CA PRO A 35 25.98 29.36 1.05
C PRO A 35 26.08 28.49 2.32
N PRO A 36 25.88 29.06 3.52
CA PRO A 36 25.94 28.31 4.75
C PRO A 36 24.98 27.13 4.64
N ALA A 37 25.50 25.92 4.86
CA ALA A 37 24.71 24.71 4.86
C ALA A 37 23.62 24.86 5.91
N THR A 38 22.41 25.19 5.46
CA THR A 38 21.20 24.91 6.22
C THR A 38 21.24 23.42 6.45
N SER A 39 21.60 23.02 7.67
CA SER A 39 21.48 21.65 8.13
C SER A 39 20.00 21.32 8.02
N VAL A 40 19.63 20.73 6.89
CA VAL A 40 18.32 20.12 6.71
C VAL A 40 18.33 19.01 7.74
N ALA A 41 17.65 19.25 8.86
CA ALA A 41 17.46 18.24 9.88
C ALA A 41 16.99 16.97 9.15
N SER A 42 17.77 15.89 9.25
CA SER A 42 17.34 14.60 8.73
C SER A 42 15.95 14.32 9.30
N PRO A 43 14.97 13.93 8.48
CA PRO A 43 13.67 13.53 8.99
C PRO A 43 13.87 12.55 10.13
N ALA A 44 13.14 12.74 11.23
CA ALA A 44 13.12 11.74 12.30
C ALA A 44 12.81 10.38 11.67
N PRO A 45 13.49 9.29 12.08
CA PRO A 45 13.24 7.98 11.52
C PRO A 45 11.76 7.63 11.67
N HIS A 46 11.15 7.17 10.59
CA HIS A 46 9.77 6.69 10.60
C HIS A 46 9.66 5.46 11.52
N PRO A 47 8.51 5.26 12.19
CA PRO A 47 8.28 4.00 12.90
C PRO A 47 8.33 2.83 11.91
N ASN A 48 8.66 1.62 12.40
CA ASN A 48 8.63 0.43 11.55
C ASN A 48 7.20 0.15 11.05
N ALA A 49 7.05 -0.55 9.93
CA ALA A 49 5.73 -0.89 9.38
C ALA A 49 4.87 -1.68 10.37
N THR A 50 5.48 -2.44 11.29
CA THR A 50 4.77 -3.16 12.36
C THR A 50 4.21 -2.26 13.47
N GLU A 51 4.67 -1.01 13.56
CA GLU A 51 4.46 -0.12 14.71
C GLU A 51 3.63 1.11 14.39
N ILE A 52 3.49 1.48 13.11
CA ILE A 52 2.73 2.68 12.69
C ILE A 52 1.25 2.61 13.09
N ALA A 53 0.64 1.42 13.07
CA ALA A 53 -0.75 1.24 13.48
C ALA A 53 -0.86 0.89 14.98
N PRO A 54 -1.95 1.28 15.67
CA PRO A 54 -2.15 1.04 17.10
C PRO A 54 -1.97 -0.43 17.52
N ALA A 55 -1.53 -0.68 18.75
CA ALA A 55 -1.40 -2.05 19.27
C ALA A 55 -2.76 -2.76 19.47
N GLU A 56 -3.84 -1.99 19.60
CA GLU A 56 -5.21 -2.47 19.75
C GLU A 56 -6.16 -1.53 19.01
N ILE A 57 -7.16 -2.09 18.32
CA ILE A 57 -8.24 -1.33 17.67
C ILE A 57 -9.57 -2.02 17.98
N LEU A 58 -10.52 -1.29 18.58
CA LEU A 58 -11.85 -1.81 18.92
C LEU A 58 -11.83 -3.12 19.73
N GLY A 59 -10.90 -3.28 20.68
CA GLY A 59 -10.77 -4.52 21.46
C GLY A 59 -10.06 -5.68 20.74
N MET A 60 -9.61 -5.46 19.49
CA MET A 60 -8.82 -6.44 18.74
C MET A 60 -7.33 -6.15 18.89
N ASN A 61 -6.54 -7.17 19.21
CA ASN A 61 -5.11 -7.06 19.40
C ASN A 61 -4.36 -7.18 18.07
N ARG A 62 -3.30 -6.39 17.93
CA ARG A 62 -2.39 -6.44 16.78
C ARG A 62 -1.52 -7.70 16.82
N VAL A 63 -1.52 -8.46 15.74
CA VAL A 63 -0.63 -9.60 15.51
C VAL A 63 0.10 -9.43 14.20
N VAL A 64 1.43 -9.36 14.26
CA VAL A 64 2.28 -9.26 13.07
C VAL A 64 2.35 -10.63 12.42
N VAL A 65 1.94 -10.71 11.15
CA VAL A 65 1.91 -11.96 10.37
C VAL A 65 3.17 -12.12 9.54
N SER A 66 3.63 -11.03 8.93
CA SER A 66 4.79 -11.01 8.05
C SER A 66 5.37 -9.60 7.96
N THR A 67 6.68 -9.48 7.74
CA THR A 67 7.37 -8.19 7.61
C THR A 67 8.42 -8.22 6.50
N GLY A 68 8.82 -7.04 6.02
CA GLY A 68 9.93 -6.86 5.08
C GLY A 68 9.77 -7.71 3.81
N ALA A 69 10.85 -8.43 3.46
CA ALA A 69 10.91 -9.24 2.23
C ALA A 69 9.84 -10.34 2.16
N ASP A 70 9.53 -10.99 3.28
CA ASP A 70 8.52 -12.05 3.33
C ASP A 70 7.12 -11.50 3.11
N ALA A 71 6.83 -10.32 3.71
CA ALA A 71 5.57 -9.63 3.45
C ALA A 71 5.47 -9.22 1.98
N LEU A 72 6.56 -8.69 1.41
CA LEU A 72 6.60 -8.25 0.02
C LEU A 72 6.34 -9.41 -0.94
N GLN A 73 6.91 -10.59 -0.67
CA GLN A 73 6.67 -11.77 -1.48
C GLN A 73 5.19 -12.17 -1.46
N ARG A 74 4.57 -12.19 -0.27
CA ARG A 74 3.13 -12.53 -0.12
C ARG A 74 2.22 -11.53 -0.81
N VAL A 75 2.54 -10.24 -0.70
CA VAL A 75 1.77 -9.20 -1.38
C VAL A 75 1.92 -9.34 -2.90
N LYS A 76 3.12 -9.59 -3.43
CA LYS A 76 3.32 -9.83 -4.88
C LYS A 76 2.54 -11.02 -5.43
N GLU A 77 2.29 -12.04 -4.60
CA GLU A 77 1.48 -13.21 -4.98
C GLU A 77 -0.03 -12.91 -5.03
N SER A 78 -0.49 -11.88 -4.31
CA SER A 78 -1.91 -11.53 -4.17
C SER A 78 -2.31 -10.22 -4.86
N HIS A 79 -1.34 -9.37 -5.20
CA HIS A 79 -1.55 -8.07 -5.80
C HIS A 79 -1.51 -8.14 -7.34
N ILE A 80 -2.44 -7.44 -8.00
CA ILE A 80 -2.44 -7.29 -9.45
C ILE A 80 -1.68 -6.02 -9.81
N GLY A 81 -0.49 -6.18 -10.39
CA GLY A 81 0.41 -5.08 -10.76
C GLY A 81 1.71 -5.09 -9.96
N SER A 82 2.71 -4.36 -10.46
CA SER A 82 4.02 -4.22 -9.81
C SER A 82 3.91 -3.35 -8.56
N ILE A 83 4.64 -3.72 -7.51
CA ILE A 83 4.87 -2.87 -6.35
C ILE A 83 6.37 -2.59 -6.27
N GLU A 84 6.72 -1.32 -6.28
CA GLU A 84 8.09 -0.84 -6.45
C GLU A 84 8.43 0.18 -5.38
N ASN A 85 9.73 0.40 -5.15
CA ASN A 85 10.24 1.51 -4.31
C ASN A 85 9.74 1.53 -2.85
N ILE A 86 9.40 0.36 -2.30
CA ILE A 86 9.02 0.19 -0.89
C ILE A 86 10.27 0.17 -0.01
N GLU A 87 10.23 0.88 1.12
CA GLU A 87 11.27 0.84 2.15
C GLU A 87 10.99 -0.20 3.24
N ASP A 88 9.72 -0.35 3.64
CA ASP A 88 9.28 -1.36 4.60
C ASP A 88 7.81 -1.78 4.34
N LEU A 89 7.45 -2.98 4.77
CA LEU A 89 6.11 -3.54 4.59
C LEU A 89 5.79 -4.49 5.74
N ALA A 90 4.57 -4.43 6.25
CA ALA A 90 4.05 -5.42 7.17
C ALA A 90 2.63 -5.86 6.80
N ILE A 91 2.35 -7.13 7.06
CA ILE A 91 1.01 -7.71 7.08
C ILE A 91 0.65 -7.96 8.53
N ILE A 92 -0.45 -7.36 8.96
CA ILE A 92 -0.92 -7.35 10.34
C ILE A 92 -2.35 -7.89 10.36
N HIS A 93 -2.64 -8.75 11.33
CA HIS A 93 -4.01 -9.12 11.66
C HIS A 93 -4.41 -8.45 12.97
N TYR A 94 -5.64 -7.95 13.02
CA TYR A 94 -6.30 -7.64 14.29
C TYR A 94 -7.38 -8.67 14.55
N HIS A 95 -7.35 -9.28 15.73
CA HIS A 95 -8.39 -10.18 16.20
C HIS A 95 -8.52 -10.16 17.73
N GLY A 96 -9.65 -10.61 18.25
CA GLY A 96 -9.94 -10.66 19.68
C GLY A 96 -10.98 -11.73 20.00
N GLU A 97 -11.66 -11.61 21.13
CA GLU A 97 -12.73 -12.56 21.52
C GLU A 97 -14.00 -12.44 20.66
N GLY A 98 -14.17 -11.30 19.97
CA GLY A 98 -15.27 -11.07 19.04
C GLY A 98 -15.11 -11.79 17.70
N LYS A 99 -16.13 -11.66 16.83
CA LYS A 99 -16.11 -12.21 15.46
C LYS A 99 -15.41 -11.31 14.43
N GLY A 100 -15.12 -10.07 14.81
CA GLY A 100 -14.43 -9.10 13.97
C GLY A 100 -12.99 -9.52 13.73
N PHE A 101 -12.54 -9.32 12.50
CA PHE A 101 -11.17 -9.57 12.09
C PHE A 101 -10.77 -8.53 11.03
N LEU A 102 -9.53 -8.08 11.06
CA LEU A 102 -9.00 -7.10 10.11
C LEU A 102 -7.65 -7.57 9.61
N THR A 103 -7.49 -7.65 8.29
CA THR A 103 -6.16 -7.66 7.67
C THR A 103 -5.78 -6.23 7.36
N LEU A 104 -4.59 -5.81 7.80
CA LEU A 104 -3.99 -4.52 7.50
C LEU A 104 -2.64 -4.75 6.82
N TRP A 105 -2.41 -4.09 5.69
CA TRP A 105 -1.09 -3.91 5.11
C TRP A 105 -0.64 -2.47 5.33
N THR A 106 0.60 -2.32 5.78
CA THR A 106 1.25 -1.02 6.02
C THR A 106 2.49 -0.96 5.14
N THR A 107 2.51 -0.06 4.16
CA THR A 107 3.61 0.07 3.20
C THR A 107 4.29 1.41 3.38
N LEU A 108 5.60 1.41 3.66
CA LEU A 108 6.41 2.61 3.76
C LEU A 108 7.06 2.93 2.42
N TYR A 109 6.94 4.18 1.99
CA TYR A 109 7.65 4.73 0.84
C TYR A 109 8.65 5.80 1.26
N LYS A 110 9.60 6.07 0.36
CA LYS A 110 10.66 7.07 0.59
C LYS A 110 10.14 8.49 0.86
N ASN A 111 8.99 8.84 0.30
CA ASN A 111 8.36 10.15 0.47
C ASN A 111 6.87 10.10 0.14
N GLU A 112 6.16 11.16 0.52
CA GLU A 112 4.71 11.28 0.35
C GLU A 112 4.28 11.31 -1.11
N THR A 113 5.05 11.96 -2.00
CA THR A 113 4.75 11.97 -3.43
C THR A 113 4.70 10.54 -3.97
N LEU A 114 5.66 9.70 -3.60
CA LEU A 114 5.70 8.32 -4.04
C LEU A 114 4.54 7.48 -3.45
N ALA A 115 4.18 7.68 -2.18
CA ALA A 115 3.03 6.99 -1.57
C ALA A 115 1.71 7.36 -2.29
N ASN A 116 1.53 8.64 -2.62
CA ASN A 116 0.37 9.13 -3.36
C ASN A 116 0.35 8.60 -4.80
N ASP A 117 1.48 8.65 -5.50
CA ASP A 117 1.60 8.15 -6.87
C ASP A 117 1.27 6.65 -6.96
N GLU A 118 1.75 5.84 -6.00
CA GLU A 118 1.44 4.41 -5.95
C GLU A 118 -0.03 4.14 -5.64
N THR A 119 -0.63 4.95 -4.78
CA THR A 119 -2.08 4.91 -4.51
C THR A 119 -2.88 5.25 -5.77
N GLU A 120 -2.50 6.31 -6.49
CA GLU A 120 -3.16 6.71 -7.74
C GLU A 120 -2.97 5.65 -8.84
N LYS A 121 -1.77 5.05 -8.94
CA LYS A 121 -1.53 3.92 -9.86
C LYS A 121 -2.48 2.76 -9.57
N MET A 122 -2.75 2.45 -8.30
CA MET A 122 -3.72 1.42 -7.94
C MET A 122 -5.14 1.78 -8.37
N VAL A 123 -5.57 3.03 -8.14
CA VAL A 123 -6.87 3.55 -8.60
C VAL A 123 -7.00 3.44 -10.13
N ILE A 124 -5.99 3.89 -10.88
CA ILE A 124 -5.95 3.81 -12.34
C ILE A 124 -5.95 2.34 -12.80
N GLY A 125 -5.19 1.49 -12.13
CA GLY A 125 -5.13 0.06 -12.39
C GLY A 125 -6.48 -0.62 -12.21
N ILE A 126 -7.18 -0.35 -11.10
CA ILE A 126 -8.53 -0.84 -10.83
C ILE A 126 -9.50 -0.38 -11.93
N ARG A 127 -9.49 0.91 -12.29
CA ARG A 127 -10.38 1.45 -13.34
C ARG A 127 -10.15 0.80 -14.70
N LYS A 128 -8.90 0.51 -15.05
CA LYS A 128 -8.55 -0.04 -16.37
C LYS A 128 -8.66 -1.55 -16.46
N PHE A 129 -8.32 -2.26 -15.39
CA PHE A 129 -8.08 -3.71 -15.41
C PHE A 129 -8.81 -4.47 -14.30
N GLY A 130 -9.49 -3.79 -13.39
CA GLY A 130 -10.11 -4.40 -12.21
C GLY A 130 -11.39 -5.20 -12.48
N GLY A 131 -11.94 -5.17 -13.70
CA GLY A 131 -13.20 -5.84 -14.01
C GLY A 131 -14.32 -5.39 -13.07
N ASP A 132 -14.92 -6.32 -12.33
CA ASP A 132 -15.97 -6.04 -11.34
C ASP A 132 -15.50 -5.12 -10.19
N TRP A 133 -14.19 -4.98 -9.97
CA TRP A 133 -13.68 -4.08 -8.93
C TRP A 133 -13.83 -2.61 -9.36
N ALA A 134 -13.77 -2.35 -10.68
CA ALA A 134 -13.91 -1.00 -11.22
C ALA A 134 -15.30 -0.42 -10.97
N SER A 135 -16.35 -1.25 -10.99
CA SER A 135 -17.74 -0.82 -10.78
C SER A 135 -18.07 -0.52 -9.32
N THR A 136 -17.26 -1.02 -8.38
CA THR A 136 -17.41 -0.81 -6.94
C THR A 136 -16.41 0.18 -6.37
N LEU A 137 -15.57 0.76 -7.22
CA LEU A 137 -14.59 1.76 -6.82
C LEU A 137 -15.29 3.06 -6.41
N GLU A 138 -15.18 3.39 -5.14
CA GLU A 138 -15.73 4.59 -4.53
C GLU A 138 -14.60 5.40 -3.87
N GLU A 139 -14.71 6.71 -3.92
CA GLU A 139 -13.83 7.64 -3.20
C GLU A 139 -14.65 8.33 -2.11
N THR A 140 -14.14 8.37 -0.89
CA THR A 140 -14.78 9.03 0.24
C THR A 140 -13.74 9.75 1.09
N THR A 141 -14.18 10.73 1.86
CA THR A 141 -13.32 11.45 2.81
C THR A 141 -13.65 11.02 4.23
N ILE A 142 -12.67 10.47 4.95
CA ILE A 142 -12.81 10.07 6.36
C ILE A 142 -11.71 10.78 7.14
N ASP A 143 -12.09 11.69 8.04
CA ASP A 143 -11.15 12.42 8.92
C ASP A 143 -10.04 13.15 8.15
N GLY A 144 -10.41 13.77 7.02
CA GLY A 144 -9.47 14.49 6.14
C GLY A 144 -8.69 13.59 5.17
N LYS A 145 -8.77 12.26 5.31
CA LYS A 145 -8.11 11.31 4.41
C LYS A 145 -8.98 11.00 3.20
N THR A 146 -8.39 11.01 2.01
CA THR A 146 -9.01 10.46 0.81
C THR A 146 -8.87 8.95 0.84
N VAL A 147 -10.00 8.27 1.08
CA VAL A 147 -10.06 6.81 1.20
C VAL A 147 -10.81 6.23 0.02
N TYR A 148 -10.18 5.27 -0.63
CA TYR A 148 -10.78 4.51 -1.70
C TYR A 148 -11.35 3.21 -1.15
N ARG A 149 -12.52 2.83 -1.66
CA ARG A 149 -13.20 1.57 -1.35
C ARG A 149 -13.40 0.78 -2.64
N ILE A 150 -13.17 -0.52 -2.58
CA ILE A 150 -13.59 -1.50 -3.59
C ILE A 150 -14.32 -2.66 -2.90
N ALA A 151 -15.13 -3.42 -3.62
CA ALA A 151 -15.84 -4.59 -3.05
C ALA A 151 -15.74 -5.82 -3.97
N PRO A 152 -14.54 -6.38 -4.17
CA PRO A 152 -14.39 -7.63 -4.91
C PRO A 152 -15.15 -8.77 -4.22
N ASN A 153 -16.03 -9.45 -4.97
CA ASN A 153 -16.88 -10.53 -4.45
C ASN A 153 -17.67 -10.15 -3.18
N ASP A 154 -18.21 -8.93 -3.15
CA ASP A 154 -18.97 -8.38 -2.02
C ASP A 154 -18.18 -8.27 -0.70
N LEU A 155 -16.84 -8.39 -0.73
CA LEU A 155 -15.97 -8.15 0.41
C LEU A 155 -15.36 -6.75 0.31
N PRO A 156 -15.82 -5.77 1.11
CA PRO A 156 -15.29 -4.41 1.08
C PRO A 156 -13.81 -4.37 1.48
N GLN A 157 -13.01 -3.63 0.73
CA GLN A 157 -11.60 -3.37 1.01
C GLN A 157 -11.34 -1.88 0.84
N TYR A 158 -10.43 -1.33 1.63
CA TYR A 158 -10.17 0.11 1.66
C TYR A 158 -8.68 0.38 1.57
N PHE A 159 -8.32 1.49 0.95
CA PHE A 159 -6.94 1.91 0.87
C PHE A 159 -6.81 3.41 0.76
N TRP A 160 -5.71 3.94 1.29
CA TRP A 160 -5.38 5.36 1.26
C TRP A 160 -3.88 5.56 1.48
N ALA A 161 -3.40 6.73 1.12
CA ALA A 161 -2.10 7.23 1.54
C ALA A 161 -2.27 8.20 2.71
N ASP A 162 -1.32 8.19 3.64
CA ASP A 162 -1.15 9.24 4.66
C ASP A 162 0.34 9.51 4.87
N GLY A 163 0.79 10.71 4.49
CA GLY A 163 2.20 11.06 4.43
C GLY A 163 2.99 10.06 3.58
N VAL A 164 4.02 9.45 4.17
CA VAL A 164 4.89 8.47 3.49
C VAL A 164 4.33 7.04 3.47
N TRP A 165 3.13 6.83 3.99
CA TRP A 165 2.53 5.51 4.16
C TRP A 165 1.40 5.27 3.17
N VAL A 166 1.26 4.01 2.76
CA VAL A 166 0.04 3.50 2.13
C VAL A 166 -0.52 2.39 3.00
N PHE A 167 -1.82 2.47 3.24
CA PHE A 167 -2.56 1.48 4.02
C PHE A 167 -3.56 0.76 3.12
N TYR A 168 -3.67 -0.55 3.34
CA TYR A 168 -4.69 -1.38 2.71
C TYR A 168 -5.36 -2.23 3.78
N VAL A 169 -6.68 -2.19 3.86
CA VAL A 169 -7.45 -2.90 4.87
C VAL A 169 -8.53 -3.77 4.26
N THR A 170 -8.61 -5.01 4.76
CA THR A 170 -9.67 -5.96 4.46
C THR A 170 -10.40 -6.29 5.76
N PRO A 171 -11.51 -5.62 6.07
CA PRO A 171 -12.35 -5.94 7.23
C PRO A 171 -13.20 -7.19 6.99
N HIS A 172 -13.32 -8.02 8.02
CA HIS A 172 -14.15 -9.22 8.04
C HIS A 172 -15.09 -9.18 9.25
N ASN A 173 -16.40 -9.33 8.99
CA ASN A 173 -17.45 -9.28 10.02
C ASN A 173 -17.46 -7.99 10.86
N LEU A 174 -17.17 -6.85 10.23
CA LEU A 174 -17.17 -5.52 10.86
C LEU A 174 -18.24 -4.64 10.19
N THR A 175 -18.93 -3.82 10.98
CA THR A 175 -19.91 -2.87 10.45
C THR A 175 -19.24 -1.67 9.77
N PRO A 176 -19.92 -0.94 8.88
CA PRO A 176 -19.38 0.28 8.28
C PRO A 176 -18.91 1.32 9.31
N GLU A 177 -19.60 1.44 10.44
CA GLU A 177 -19.24 2.34 11.54
C GLU A 177 -17.96 1.88 12.27
N GLU A 178 -17.77 0.57 12.42
CA GLU A 178 -16.53 0.00 12.94
C GLU A 178 -15.36 0.23 11.98
N VAL A 179 -15.55 0.01 10.69
CA VAL A 179 -14.55 0.30 9.66
C VAL A 179 -14.15 1.76 9.65
N THR A 180 -15.12 2.67 9.75
CA THR A 180 -14.84 4.12 9.85
C THR A 180 -14.00 4.46 11.08
N ARG A 181 -14.26 3.82 12.22
CA ARG A 181 -13.45 3.99 13.45
C ARG A 181 -12.04 3.41 13.30
N ILE A 182 -11.89 2.29 12.60
CA ILE A 182 -10.58 1.70 12.29
C ILE A 182 -9.74 2.66 11.43
N ILE A 183 -10.31 3.19 10.35
CA ILE A 183 -9.62 4.12 9.45
C ILE A 183 -9.16 5.39 10.19
N ARG A 184 -9.98 5.90 11.12
CA ARG A 184 -9.61 7.04 11.98
C ARG A 184 -8.46 6.73 12.95
N ALA A 185 -8.35 5.48 13.40
CA ALA A 185 -7.35 5.08 14.38
C ALA A 185 -5.97 4.78 13.75
N ILE A 186 -5.94 4.48 12.45
CA ILE A 186 -4.71 4.30 11.69
C ILE A 186 -4.25 5.69 11.22
N PRO A 187 -2.95 6.02 11.37
CA PRO A 187 -2.40 7.33 11.01
C PRO A 187 -2.86 7.84 9.66
#